data_AF-A0A3S4FY53-F1
#
_entry.id   AF-A0A3S4FY53-F1
#
_cell.length_a   1.000
_cell.length_b   1.000
_cell.length_c   1.000
_cell.angle_alpha   90.00
_cell.angle_beta   90.00
_cell.angle_gamma   90.00
#
_symmetry.space_group_name_H-M   'P 1'
#
loop_
_entity.id
_entity.type
_entity.pdbx_description
1 polymer ?
#
loop_
_entity_poly.entity_id
_entity_poly.type
_entity_poly.pdbx_seq_one_letter_code
_entity_poly.pdbx_strand_id
1 'polypeptide(L)'
;MLELTERSLIVEPSQVAEKLSTLREKGVLIAIDDFGTGYCSLSYLQQLPVDSLKIDRTFIDTIDTSSDDVPVLDTIITLSQRLGLNVVAEGVSTSTNCVTS
;
A
#
# COMPACT_ATOMS: atom_id res chain seq x y z
N MET A 1 2.47 -14.11 4.54
CA MET A 1 1.84 -12.91 3.98
C MET A 1 1.66 -13.14 2.50
N LEU A 2 0.53 -12.75 1.93
CA LEU A 2 0.26 -12.78 0.50
C LEU A 2 0.43 -11.37 -0.06
N GLU A 3 1.18 -11.23 -1.15
CA GLU A 3 1.42 -9.95 -1.82
C GLU A 3 0.66 -9.90 -3.15
N LEU A 4 0.02 -8.77 -3.42
CA LEU A 4 -0.79 -8.54 -4.61
C LEU A 4 -0.33 -7.28 -5.30
N THR A 5 0.12 -7.40 -6.55
CA THR A 5 0.45 -6.21 -7.35
C THR A 5 -0.80 -5.41 -7.72
N GLU A 6 -0.67 -4.10 -7.91
CA GLU A 6 -1.78 -3.24 -8.37
C GLU A 6 -2.49 -3.79 -9.62
N ARG A 7 -1.73 -4.37 -10.55
CA ARG A 7 -2.25 -4.92 -11.82
C ARG A 7 -3.13 -6.14 -11.59
N SER A 8 -2.81 -6.97 -10.60
CA SER A 8 -3.60 -8.16 -10.26
C SER A 8 -4.98 -7.80 -9.69
N LEU A 9 -5.10 -6.62 -9.05
CA LEU A 9 -6.35 -6.16 -8.43
C LEU A 9 -7.36 -5.62 -9.47
N ILE A 10 -6.89 -5.09 -10.60
CA ILE A 10 -7.75 -4.50 -11.64
C ILE A 10 -8.58 -5.55 -12.38
N VAL A 11 -8.05 -6.77 -12.54
CA VAL A 11 -8.64 -7.74 -13.47
C VAL A 11 -10.04 -8.19 -13.01
N GLU A 12 -10.25 -8.41 -11.71
CA GLU A 12 -11.56 -8.83 -11.16
C GLU A 12 -11.79 -8.39 -9.69
N PRO A 13 -12.02 -7.11 -9.41
CA PRO A 13 -12.00 -6.55 -8.05
C PRO A 13 -13.04 -7.16 -7.09
N SER A 14 -14.24 -7.51 -7.57
CA SER A 14 -15.31 -8.09 -6.73
C SER A 14 -15.00 -9.52 -6.28
N GLN A 15 -14.51 -10.37 -7.18
CA GLN A 15 -14.10 -11.74 -6.83
C GLN A 15 -12.83 -11.75 -5.99
N VAL A 16 -11.94 -10.79 -6.19
CA VAL A 16 -10.71 -10.66 -5.40
C VAL A 16 -11.07 -10.36 -3.95
N ALA A 17 -11.92 -9.38 -3.67
CA ALA A 17 -12.29 -9.02 -2.30
C ALA A 17 -12.82 -10.22 -1.48
N GLU A 18 -13.69 -11.05 -2.06
CA GLU A 18 -14.25 -12.25 -1.41
C GLU A 18 -13.16 -13.30 -1.11
N LYS A 19 -12.28 -13.55 -2.08
CA LYS A 19 -11.15 -14.48 -1.91
C LYS A 19 -10.18 -13.99 -0.84
N LEU A 20 -9.88 -12.68 -0.83
CA LEU A 20 -9.01 -12.07 0.17
C LEU A 20 -9.62 -12.13 1.57
N SER A 21 -10.93 -11.90 1.70
CA SER A 21 -11.64 -12.05 2.98
C SER A 21 -11.50 -13.48 3.52
N THR A 22 -11.71 -14.48 2.65
CA THR A 22 -11.57 -15.91 3.02
C THR A 22 -10.15 -16.25 3.47
N LEU A 23 -9.13 -15.64 2.85
CA LEU A 23 -7.73 -15.83 3.24
C LEU A 23 -7.41 -15.16 4.58
N ARG A 24 -7.95 -13.97 4.84
CA ARG A 24 -7.79 -13.29 6.13
C ARG A 24 -8.46 -14.03 7.27
N GLU A 25 -9.63 -14.62 7.06
CA GLU A 25 -10.29 -15.49 8.04
C GLU A 25 -9.42 -16.69 8.43
N LYS A 26 -8.51 -17.12 7.56
CA LYS A 26 -7.52 -18.17 7.82
C LYS A 26 -6.22 -17.65 8.45
N GLY A 27 -6.16 -16.37 8.82
CA GLY A 27 -5.00 -15.72 9.41
C GLY A 27 -3.91 -15.32 8.41
N VAL A 28 -4.21 -15.30 7.11
CA VAL A 28 -3.24 -14.85 6.09
C VAL A 28 -3.26 -13.33 6.04
N LEU A 29 -2.12 -12.70 6.35
CA LEU A 29 -1.91 -11.27 6.13
C LEU A 29 -1.78 -10.96 4.65
N ILE A 30 -2.38 -9.87 4.19
CA ILE A 30 -2.42 -9.47 2.79
C ILE A 30 -1.81 -8.09 2.61
N ALA A 31 -0.89 -7.96 1.67
CA ALA A 31 -0.25 -6.71 1.30
C ALA A 31 -0.52 -6.37 -0.17
N ILE A 32 -0.67 -5.09 -0.47
CA ILE A 32 -0.61 -4.57 -1.84
C ILE A 32 0.83 -4.18 -2.13
N ASP A 33 1.34 -4.67 -3.25
CA ASP A 33 2.69 -4.46 -3.73
C ASP A 33 2.76 -3.52 -4.93
N ASP A 34 3.94 -2.94 -5.15
CA ASP A 34 4.22 -1.98 -6.22
C ASP A 34 3.28 -0.75 -6.24
N PHE A 35 2.84 -0.28 -5.05
CA PHE A 35 1.90 0.83 -5.00
C PHE A 35 2.53 2.13 -5.51
N GLY A 36 1.86 2.80 -6.45
CA GLY A 36 2.34 4.01 -7.12
C GLY A 36 2.84 3.80 -8.55
N THR A 37 2.77 2.58 -9.09
CA THR A 37 3.22 2.26 -10.47
C THR A 37 2.14 2.39 -11.55
N GLY A 38 0.92 2.80 -11.20
CA GLY A 38 -0.02 3.45 -12.13
C GLY A 38 -1.36 2.78 -12.37
N TYR A 39 -1.86 1.95 -11.45
CA TYR A 39 -3.03 1.12 -11.68
C TYR A 39 -4.04 1.07 -10.50
N CYS A 40 -3.61 1.15 -9.24
CA CYS A 40 -4.53 1.06 -8.10
C CYS A 40 -5.15 2.41 -7.73
N SER A 41 -6.49 2.53 -7.80
CA SER A 41 -7.20 3.71 -7.28
C SER A 41 -7.37 3.64 -5.76
N LEU A 42 -7.23 4.79 -5.08
CA LEU A 42 -7.49 4.92 -3.64
C LEU A 42 -8.90 4.45 -3.24
N SER A 43 -9.88 4.59 -4.14
CA SER A 43 -11.24 4.09 -3.92
C SER A 43 -11.30 2.57 -3.81
N TYR A 44 -10.43 1.84 -4.53
CA TYR A 44 -10.32 0.38 -4.41
C TYR A 44 -9.59 -0.02 -3.13
N LEU A 45 -8.54 0.71 -2.77
CA LEU A 45 -7.80 0.49 -1.52
C LEU A 45 -8.75 0.52 -0.31
N GLN A 46 -9.72 1.43 -0.29
CA GLN A 46 -10.71 1.53 0.79
C GLN A 46 -11.65 0.32 0.90
N GLN A 47 -11.87 -0.43 -0.20
CA GLN A 47 -12.82 -1.55 -0.25
C GLN A 47 -12.14 -2.92 -0.09
N LEU A 48 -10.82 -2.98 -0.25
CA LEU A 48 -10.09 -4.24 -0.20
C LEU A 48 -9.74 -4.60 1.25
N PRO A 49 -9.97 -5.86 1.67
CA PRO A 49 -9.60 -6.30 3.00
C PRO A 49 -8.10 -6.60 3.03
N VAL A 50 -7.26 -5.57 3.01
CA VAL A 50 -5.79 -5.69 3.09
C VAL A 50 -5.26 -5.24 4.45
N ASP A 51 -4.04 -5.68 4.79
CA ASP A 51 -3.35 -5.37 6.05
C ASP A 51 -2.19 -4.40 5.83
N SER A 52 -1.62 -4.37 4.63
CA SER A 52 -0.43 -3.57 4.35
C SER A 52 -0.42 -2.98 2.94
N LEU A 53 0.19 -1.82 2.82
CA LEU A 53 0.43 -1.12 1.56
C LEU A 53 1.94 -0.94 1.40
N LYS A 54 2.52 -1.52 0.35
CA LYS A 54 3.93 -1.39 0.01
C LYS A 54 4.06 -0.35 -1.10
N ILE A 55 4.70 0.78 -0.79
CA ILE A 55 4.91 1.88 -1.74
C ILE A 55 6.20 1.60 -2.50
N ASP A 56 6.10 1.57 -3.82
CA ASP A 56 7.23 1.26 -4.70
C ASP A 56 8.32 2.35 -4.62
N ARG A 57 9.57 1.92 -4.75
CA ARG A 57 10.72 2.82 -4.73
C ARG A 57 10.66 3.84 -5.87
N THR A 58 10.21 3.47 -7.07
CA THR A 58 10.16 4.43 -8.20
C THR A 58 9.18 5.56 -7.93
N PHE A 59 8.11 5.29 -7.19
CA PHE A 59 7.18 6.33 -6.75
C PHE A 59 7.87 7.30 -5.79
N ILE A 60 8.60 6.76 -4.81
CA ILE A 60 9.38 7.55 -3.82
C ILE A 60 10.47 8.36 -4.50
N ASP A 61 11.29 7.73 -5.35
CA ASP A 61 12.34 8.40 -6.12
C ASP A 61 11.76 9.49 -7.05
N THR A 62 10.52 9.36 -7.53
CA THR A 62 9.87 10.37 -8.37
C THR A 62 9.47 11.61 -7.57
N ILE A 63 8.92 11.42 -6.38
CA ILE A 63 8.46 12.53 -5.51
C ILE A 63 9.62 13.20 -4.76
N ASP A 64 10.72 12.48 -4.49
CA ASP A 64 11.87 12.92 -3.69
C ASP A 64 12.92 13.72 -4.50
N THR A 65 12.61 14.18 -5.72
CA THR A 65 13.62 14.75 -6.63
C THR A 65 13.87 16.25 -6.52
N SER A 66 13.09 17.03 -5.75
CA SER A 66 13.29 18.50 -5.76
C SER A 66 12.74 19.34 -4.61
N SER A 67 12.04 18.78 -3.62
CA SER A 67 11.50 19.56 -2.50
C SER A 67 11.32 18.72 -1.24
N ASP A 68 11.62 19.29 -0.07
CA ASP A 68 11.36 18.72 1.27
C ASP A 68 9.86 18.46 1.54
N ASP A 69 8.98 18.88 0.62
CA ASP A 69 7.53 18.73 0.70
C ASP A 69 7.05 17.69 -0.33
N VAL A 70 6.61 16.54 0.17
CA VAL A 70 6.04 15.42 -0.62
C VAL A 70 4.57 15.20 -0.24
N PRO A 71 3.68 16.16 -0.57
CA PRO A 71 2.30 16.18 -0.06
C PRO A 71 1.48 14.97 -0.51
N VAL A 72 1.82 14.38 -1.66
CA VAL A 72 1.16 13.17 -2.17
C VAL A 72 1.49 11.95 -1.30
N LEU A 73 2.75 11.78 -0.90
CA LEU A 73 3.18 10.68 -0.03
C LEU A 73 2.57 10.82 1.36
N ASP A 74 2.60 12.03 1.94
CA ASP A 74 1.97 12.30 3.23
C ASP A 74 0.47 12.00 3.21
N THR A 75 -0.20 12.32 2.10
CA THR A 75 -1.62 11.99 1.91
C THR A 75 -1.85 10.48 1.87
N ILE A 76 -1.01 9.73 1.14
CA ILE A 76 -1.09 8.27 1.06
C ILE A 76 -0.82 7.63 2.43
N ILE A 77 0.22 8.07 3.15
CA ILE A 77 0.55 7.59 4.48
C ILE A 77 -0.61 7.85 5.45
N THR A 78 -1.13 9.08 5.46
CA THR A 78 -2.25 9.47 6.32
C THR A 78 -3.51 8.67 6.01
N LEU A 79 -3.81 8.44 4.73
CA LEU A 79 -4.95 7.64 4.31
C LEU A 79 -4.80 6.19 4.77
N SER A 80 -3.63 5.58 4.54
CA SER A 80 -3.33 4.22 4.97
C SER A 80 -3.47 4.04 6.48
N GLN A 81 -2.95 4.98 7.27
CA GLN A 81 -3.15 4.99 8.73
C GLN A 81 -4.63 5.06 9.12
N ARG A 82 -5.43 5.90 8.45
CA ARG A 82 -6.88 6.00 8.69
C ARG A 82 -7.65 4.74 8.30
N LEU A 83 -7.16 4.00 7.31
CA LEU A 83 -7.70 2.71 6.90
C LEU A 83 -7.19 1.55 7.77
N GLY A 84 -6.30 1.80 8.73
CA GLY A 84 -5.70 0.78 9.59
C GLY A 84 -4.68 -0.10 8.86
N LEU A 85 -4.08 0.40 7.78
CA LEU A 85 -3.09 -0.31 6.97
C LEU A 85 -1.68 -0.01 7.46
N ASN A 86 -0.83 -1.03 7.51
CA ASN A 86 0.60 -0.83 7.69
C ASN A 86 1.22 -0.35 6.39
N VAL A 87 1.97 0.76 6.43
CA VAL A 87 2.68 1.28 5.26
C VAL A 87 4.12 0.81 5.30
N VAL A 88 4.58 0.19 4.22
CA VAL A 88 5.97 -0.18 4.01
C VAL A 88 6.47 0.56 2.79
N ALA A 89 7.49 1.39 2.94
CA ALA A 89 8.15 2.02 1.81
C ALA A 89 9.29 1.10 1.34
N GLU A 90 9.27 0.70 0.07
CA GLU A 90 10.31 -0.15 -0.50
C GLU A 90 11.51 0.67 -0.96
N GLY A 91 12.71 0.12 -0.78
CA GLY A 91 13.94 0.74 -1.27
C GLY A 91 14.37 2.01 -0.53
N VAL A 92 13.60 2.50 0.44
CA VAL A 92 14.05 3.54 1.37
C VAL A 92 15.04 2.94 2.37
N SER A 93 16.32 3.18 2.15
CA SER A 93 17.32 3.03 3.22
C SER A 93 17.29 4.27 4.09
N THR A 94 16.18 4.55 4.77
CA THR A 94 16.15 5.62 5.77
C THR A 94 16.57 5.05 7.11
N SER A 95 17.80 5.39 7.48
CA SER A 95 18.33 5.29 8.85
C SER A 95 17.60 6.28 9.75
N THR A 96 16.27 6.21 9.83
CA THR A 96 15.46 7.12 10.64
C THR A 96 14.38 6.31 11.32
N ASN A 97 14.76 5.86 12.50
CA ASN A 97 13.93 5.51 13.64
C ASN A 97 12.49 6.05 13.52
N CYS A 98 11.51 5.17 13.35
CA CYS A 98 10.14 5.47 13.77
C CYS A 98 9.63 4.31 14.61
N VAL A 99 10.14 4.30 15.85
CA VAL A 99 9.53 3.59 16.97
C VAL A 99 8.42 4.51 17.47
N THR A 100 7.15 4.15 17.26
CA THR A 100 6.07 4.71 18.06
C THR A 100 5.72 3.69 19.13
N SER A 101 6.18 3.99 20.34
CA SER A 101 5.74 3.38 21.60
C SER A 101 4.26 3.66 21.87
#